data_AF-A0A1U9NF07-F1
#
_entry.id   AF-A0A1U9NF07-F1
#
_cell.length_a   1.000
_cell.length_b   1.000
_cell.length_c   1.000
_cell.angle_alpha   90.00
_cell.angle_beta   90.00
_cell.angle_gamma   90.00
#
_symmetry.space_group_name_H-M   'P 1'
#
loop_
_entity.id
_entity.type
_entity.pdbx_description
1 polymer ?
#
loop_
_entity_poly.entity_id
_entity_poly.type
_entity_poly.pdbx_seq_one_letter_code
_entity_poly.pdbx_strand_id
1 'polypeptide(L)'
;MAYDENKYSVQKLPNPLLLHWILNPGLAINEVILGQRIPKVTLIDKTSKAPLVERTYVPCPSCGAIHHGMLWGKGNAFGHWLGYICPNCEQKIPCLWNIFSLLLLAVLSPIWFPLKKIYEQKYIAYELSRYKKAAANIDKPINKFTWIKMGASFGLLMLAFFVATEYFRDGITLDKFIFLAGINAIGGLFFGAVMWFFMGRKKG
;
A
#
# COMPACT_ATOMS: atom_id res chain seq x y z
N MET A 1 -11.18 -6.47 -20.88
CA MET A 1 -11.65 -5.07 -20.79
C MET A 1 -10.73 -4.22 -21.65
N ALA A 2 -11.29 -3.41 -22.55
CA ALA A 2 -10.54 -2.42 -23.30
C ALA A 2 -10.47 -1.11 -22.49
N TYR A 3 -9.33 -0.43 -22.53
CA TYR A 3 -9.14 0.87 -21.90
C TYR A 3 -8.90 1.91 -22.98
N ASP A 4 -9.27 3.16 -22.73
CA ASP A 4 -8.83 4.27 -23.58
C ASP A 4 -7.31 4.42 -23.45
N GLU A 5 -6.59 3.86 -24.43
CA GLU A 5 -5.14 3.90 -24.48
C GLU A 5 -4.60 5.31 -24.73
N ASN A 6 -5.41 6.25 -25.23
CA ASN A 6 -5.00 7.66 -25.34
C ASN A 6 -4.98 8.32 -23.97
N LYS A 7 -5.95 7.99 -23.11
CA LYS A 7 -6.04 8.54 -21.76
C LYS A 7 -5.17 7.82 -20.74
N TYR A 8 -5.15 6.48 -20.73
CA TYR A 8 -4.53 5.68 -19.67
C TYR A 8 -3.28 4.92 -20.13
N SER A 9 -2.28 4.88 -19.26
CA SER A 9 -1.16 3.92 -19.32
C SER A 9 -1.46 2.77 -18.37
N VAL A 10 -1.39 1.54 -18.88
CA VAL A 10 -1.64 0.33 -18.09
C VAL A 10 -0.36 -0.12 -17.42
N GLN A 11 -0.37 -0.20 -16.09
CA GLN A 11 0.68 -0.80 -15.27
C GLN A 11 0.25 -2.20 -14.83
N LYS A 12 0.99 -3.20 -15.29
CA LYS A 12 0.84 -4.63 -14.97
C LYS A 12 2.21 -5.29 -15.07
N LEU A 13 2.32 -6.56 -14.71
CA LEU A 13 3.55 -7.32 -14.95
C LEU A 13 3.84 -7.42 -16.47
N PRO A 14 5.11 -7.42 -16.89
CA PRO A 14 6.33 -7.27 -16.07
C PRO A 14 6.64 -5.80 -15.77
N ASN A 15 6.64 -5.43 -14.49
CA ASN A 15 7.07 -4.10 -14.01
C ASN A 15 7.99 -4.32 -12.80
N PRO A 16 9.19 -3.70 -12.75
CA PRO A 16 10.16 -3.92 -11.68
C PRO A 16 9.62 -3.65 -10.27
N LEU A 17 8.78 -2.64 -10.09
CA LEU A 17 8.17 -2.32 -8.79
C LEU A 17 7.17 -3.41 -8.37
N LEU A 18 6.38 -3.92 -9.32
CA LEU A 18 5.45 -5.02 -9.06
C LEU A 18 6.21 -6.33 -8.82
N LEU A 19 7.34 -6.54 -9.47
CA LEU A 19 8.20 -7.70 -9.24
C LEU A 19 8.85 -7.63 -7.86
N HIS A 20 9.37 -6.46 -7.46
CA HIS A 20 9.85 -6.22 -6.11
C HIS A 20 8.76 -6.52 -5.07
N TRP A 21 7.51 -6.13 -5.34
CA TRP A 21 6.38 -6.46 -4.48
C TRP A 21 6.20 -7.97 -4.27
N ILE A 22 6.34 -8.75 -5.34
CA ILE A 22 6.13 -10.21 -5.32
C ILE A 22 7.26 -10.94 -4.57
N LEU A 23 8.50 -10.44 -4.68
CA LEU A 23 9.71 -11.13 -4.24
C LEU A 23 10.31 -10.61 -2.92
N ASN A 24 9.82 -9.50 -2.36
CA ASN A 24 10.38 -8.96 -1.11
C ASN A 24 9.75 -9.64 0.12
N PRO A 25 10.52 -10.40 0.93
CA PRO A 25 9.98 -11.10 2.10
C PRO A 25 9.41 -10.15 3.16
N GLY A 26 9.96 -8.93 3.27
CA GLY A 26 9.45 -7.92 4.21
C GLY A 26 8.01 -7.48 3.92
N LEU A 27 7.58 -7.56 2.65
CA LEU A 27 6.21 -7.20 2.26
C LEU A 27 5.17 -8.28 2.63
N ALA A 28 5.60 -9.49 3.00
CA ALA A 28 4.67 -10.48 3.53
C ALA A 28 4.04 -10.03 4.85
N ILE A 29 4.81 -9.29 5.67
CA ILE A 29 4.28 -8.67 6.90
C ILE A 29 3.20 -7.65 6.52
N ASN A 30 3.46 -6.81 5.51
CA ASN A 30 2.48 -5.83 5.06
C ASN A 30 1.20 -6.48 4.53
N GLU A 31 1.29 -7.56 3.75
CA GLU A 31 0.10 -8.23 3.21
C GLU A 31 -0.66 -9.03 4.26
N VAL A 32 0.02 -9.82 5.09
CA VAL A 32 -0.63 -10.77 6.02
C VAL A 32 -1.02 -10.10 7.32
N ILE A 33 -0.16 -9.26 7.90
CA ILE A 33 -0.41 -8.60 9.19
C ILE A 33 -1.19 -7.31 8.97
N LEU A 34 -0.71 -6.43 8.09
CA LEU A 34 -1.32 -5.11 7.89
C LEU A 34 -2.44 -5.12 6.85
N GLY A 35 -2.62 -6.18 6.07
CA GLY A 35 -3.65 -6.24 5.02
C GLY A 35 -3.39 -5.28 3.86
N GLN A 36 -2.16 -4.84 3.61
CA GLN A 36 -1.84 -4.02 2.44
C GLN A 36 -1.94 -4.87 1.16
N ARG A 37 -2.50 -4.31 0.09
CA ARG A 37 -2.61 -5.00 -1.21
C ARG A 37 -2.19 -4.10 -2.35
N ILE A 38 -1.77 -4.71 -3.45
CA ILE A 38 -1.55 -4.02 -4.73
C ILE A 38 -2.43 -4.69 -5.80
N PRO A 39 -3.23 -3.93 -6.57
CA PRO A 39 -4.04 -4.49 -7.65
C PRO A 39 -3.14 -5.03 -8.77
N LYS A 40 -3.57 -6.10 -9.46
CA LYS A 40 -2.80 -6.67 -10.58
C LYS A 40 -2.67 -5.71 -11.76
N VAL A 41 -3.64 -4.82 -11.90
CA VAL A 41 -3.70 -3.81 -12.96
C VAL A 41 -3.97 -2.47 -12.32
N THR A 42 -3.15 -1.49 -12.68
CA THR A 42 -3.31 -0.09 -12.29
C THR A 42 -3.29 0.76 -13.56
N LEU A 43 -4.16 1.76 -13.64
CA LEU A 43 -4.20 2.71 -14.75
C LEU A 43 -3.61 4.04 -14.28
N ILE A 44 -2.76 4.64 -15.10
CA ILE A 44 -2.22 5.99 -14.85
C ILE A 44 -2.75 6.91 -15.94
N ASP A 45 -3.45 7.98 -15.55
CA ASP A 45 -3.90 8.99 -16.51
C ASP A 45 -2.70 9.78 -17.06
N LYS A 46 -2.56 9.78 -18.38
CA LYS A 46 -1.48 10.45 -19.11
C LYS A 46 -1.78 11.94 -19.36
N THR A 47 -3.06 12.29 -19.40
CA THR A 47 -3.58 13.63 -19.72
C THR A 47 -3.57 14.56 -18.50
N SER A 48 -3.72 14.00 -17.29
CA SER A 48 -3.65 14.77 -16.05
C SER A 48 -2.21 15.20 -15.70
N LYS A 49 -2.05 16.49 -15.33
CA LYS A 49 -0.81 17.05 -14.76
C LYS A 49 -0.68 16.84 -13.23
N ALA A 50 -1.66 16.19 -12.61
CA ALA A 50 -1.64 15.91 -11.18
C ALA A 50 -0.46 15.01 -10.78
N PRO A 51 -0.08 14.99 -9.49
CA PRO A 51 0.85 14.00 -8.96
C PRO A 51 0.45 12.56 -9.31
N LEU A 52 1.43 11.66 -9.42
CA LEU A 52 1.20 10.26 -9.80
C LEU A 52 0.09 9.60 -8.95
N VAL A 53 0.15 9.81 -7.64
CA VAL A 53 -0.81 9.27 -6.67
C VAL A 53 -2.24 9.78 -6.86
N GLU A 54 -2.42 10.99 -7.42
CA GLU A 54 -3.72 11.61 -7.72
C GLU A 54 -4.22 11.29 -9.13
N ARG A 55 -3.39 10.69 -10.00
CA ARG A 55 -3.79 10.28 -11.36
C ARG A 55 -3.74 8.76 -11.56
N THR A 56 -3.77 8.02 -10.45
CA THR A 56 -3.76 6.57 -10.42
C THR A 56 -5.17 6.04 -10.22
N TYR A 57 -5.54 5.01 -10.98
CA TYR A 57 -6.86 4.40 -10.95
C TYR A 57 -6.76 2.87 -10.93
N VAL A 58 -7.79 2.21 -10.40
CA VAL A 58 -7.89 0.76 -10.32
C VAL A 58 -9.16 0.31 -11.06
N PRO A 59 -9.04 -0.47 -12.14
CA PRO A 59 -10.18 -0.98 -12.87
C PRO A 59 -10.74 -2.25 -12.21
N CYS A 60 -12.07 -2.35 -12.15
CA CYS A 60 -12.76 -3.57 -11.79
C CYS A 60 -12.99 -4.43 -13.04
N PRO A 61 -12.45 -5.66 -13.13
CA PRO A 61 -12.65 -6.51 -14.30
C PRO A 61 -14.07 -7.10 -14.38
N SER A 62 -14.82 -7.13 -13.26
CA SER A 62 -16.15 -7.74 -13.19
C SER A 62 -17.25 -6.84 -13.74
N CYS A 63 -17.23 -5.54 -13.42
CA CYS A 63 -18.26 -4.59 -13.88
C CYS A 63 -17.73 -3.46 -14.78
N GLY A 64 -16.42 -3.40 -15.02
CA GLY A 64 -15.81 -2.36 -15.85
C GLY A 64 -15.67 -0.99 -15.19
N ALA A 65 -16.10 -0.83 -13.93
CA ALA A 65 -15.93 0.43 -13.20
C ALA A 65 -14.43 0.77 -13.01
N ILE A 66 -14.09 2.05 -13.13
CA ILE A 66 -12.73 2.57 -12.88
C ILE A 66 -12.78 3.42 -11.61
N HIS A 67 -12.05 3.01 -10.59
CA HIS A 67 -12.02 3.69 -9.30
C HIS A 67 -10.75 4.49 -9.11
N HIS A 68 -10.84 5.64 -8.44
CA HIS A 68 -9.66 6.41 -8.06
C HIS A 68 -8.79 5.59 -7.09
N GLY A 69 -7.48 5.52 -7.33
CA GLY A 69 -6.55 4.71 -6.54
C GLY A 69 -6.48 5.10 -5.06
N MET A 70 -6.77 6.37 -4.76
CA MET A 70 -6.87 6.91 -3.40
C MET A 70 -7.98 6.26 -2.56
N LEU A 71 -8.92 5.53 -3.16
CA LEU A 71 -9.90 4.75 -2.41
C LEU A 71 -9.22 3.72 -1.50
N TRP A 72 -8.10 3.15 -1.95
CA TRP A 72 -7.23 2.23 -1.20
C TRP A 72 -5.88 2.87 -0.86
N GLY A 73 -5.86 4.20 -0.75
CA GLY A 73 -4.70 5.01 -0.39
C GLY A 73 -5.03 5.92 0.79
N LYS A 74 -4.14 6.88 1.09
CA LYS A 74 -4.33 8.01 2.02
C LYS A 74 -5.27 7.72 3.21
N GLY A 75 -4.75 6.99 4.20
CA GLY A 75 -5.50 6.63 5.42
C GLY A 75 -6.41 5.41 5.28
N ASN A 76 -6.49 4.82 4.09
CA ASN A 76 -7.22 3.59 3.79
C ASN A 76 -6.35 2.61 2.97
N ALA A 77 -5.05 2.52 3.27
CA ALA A 77 -4.11 1.66 2.52
C ALA A 77 -3.94 0.25 3.09
N PHE A 78 -4.43 0.04 4.32
CA PHE A 78 -4.24 -1.18 5.10
C PHE A 78 -5.59 -1.83 5.41
N GLY A 79 -5.55 -3.07 5.88
CA GLY A 79 -6.70 -3.83 6.32
C GLY A 79 -7.55 -4.39 5.20
N HIS A 80 -6.98 -4.65 4.01
CA HIS A 80 -7.58 -5.24 2.82
C HIS A 80 -7.19 -6.73 2.66
N TRP A 81 -7.24 -7.53 3.74
CA TRP A 81 -6.78 -8.92 3.76
C TRP A 81 -7.46 -9.84 2.72
N LEU A 82 -8.71 -9.56 2.31
CA LEU A 82 -9.39 -10.32 1.26
C LEU A 82 -9.16 -9.79 -0.16
N GLY A 83 -8.28 -8.80 -0.33
CA GLY A 83 -8.13 -8.04 -1.56
C GLY A 83 -9.02 -6.80 -1.56
N TYR A 84 -8.99 -6.07 -2.68
CA TYR A 84 -9.87 -4.93 -2.88
C TYR A 84 -11.27 -5.40 -3.26
N ILE A 85 -12.29 -4.79 -2.67
CA ILE A 85 -13.70 -5.01 -3.02
C ILE A 85 -14.15 -3.85 -3.91
N CYS A 86 -14.82 -4.15 -5.02
CA CYS A 86 -15.38 -3.11 -5.86
C CYS A 86 -16.62 -2.49 -5.18
N PRO A 87 -16.69 -1.17 -4.97
CA PRO A 87 -17.88 -0.53 -4.40
C PRO A 87 -19.11 -0.57 -5.32
N ASN A 88 -18.94 -0.89 -6.61
CA ASN A 88 -20.02 -0.87 -7.59
C ASN A 88 -20.71 -2.24 -7.76
N CYS A 89 -19.95 -3.33 -7.71
CA CYS A 89 -20.49 -4.68 -7.94
C CYS A 89 -20.13 -5.69 -6.84
N GLU A 90 -19.46 -5.23 -5.77
CA GLU A 90 -19.08 -6.01 -4.58
C GLU A 90 -18.16 -7.21 -4.85
N GLN A 91 -17.71 -7.36 -6.09
CA GLN A 91 -16.76 -8.39 -6.49
C GLN A 91 -15.32 -7.99 -6.12
N LYS A 92 -14.49 -9.02 -5.88
CA LYS A 92 -13.07 -8.83 -5.60
C LYS A 92 -12.33 -8.35 -6.85
N ILE A 93 -11.58 -7.28 -6.69
CA ILE A 93 -10.62 -6.83 -7.69
C ILE A 93 -9.33 -7.65 -7.52
N PRO A 94 -8.81 -8.29 -8.57
CA PRO A 94 -7.59 -9.09 -8.48
C PRO A 94 -6.41 -8.26 -7.98
N CYS A 95 -5.77 -8.74 -6.92
CA CYS A 95 -4.53 -8.19 -6.39
C CYS A 95 -3.35 -9.14 -6.66
N LEU A 96 -2.14 -8.57 -6.69
CA LEU A 96 -0.91 -9.33 -6.62
C LEU A 96 -0.82 -10.07 -5.28
N TRP A 97 -0.01 -11.13 -5.27
CA TRP A 97 0.37 -11.84 -4.07
C TRP A 97 1.88 -11.86 -3.99
N ASN A 98 2.41 -11.57 -2.82
CA ASN A 98 3.79 -11.86 -2.50
C ASN A 98 3.97 -13.37 -2.26
N ILE A 99 5.06 -13.94 -2.76
CA ILE A 99 5.32 -15.39 -2.67
C ILE A 99 5.46 -15.82 -1.20
N PHE A 100 6.12 -15.02 -0.37
CA PHE A 100 6.29 -15.31 1.05
C PHE A 100 4.96 -15.19 1.82
N SER A 101 4.05 -14.28 1.43
CA SER A 101 2.68 -14.26 1.97
C SER A 101 1.94 -15.56 1.68
N LEU A 102 2.06 -16.09 0.46
CA LEU A 102 1.40 -17.34 0.08
C LEU A 102 1.96 -18.52 0.89
N LEU A 103 3.27 -18.59 1.08
CA LEU A 103 3.91 -19.60 1.93
C LEU A 103 3.40 -19.50 3.37
N LEU A 104 3.36 -18.29 3.95
CA LEU A 104 2.86 -18.09 5.30
C LEU A 104 1.39 -18.47 5.44
N LEU A 105 0.53 -18.07 4.50
CA LEU A 105 -0.88 -18.44 4.49
C LEU A 105 -1.11 -19.94 4.25
N ALA A 106 -0.22 -20.61 3.52
CA ALA A 106 -0.29 -22.06 3.37
C ALA A 106 -0.02 -22.77 4.71
N VAL A 107 1.00 -22.35 5.44
CA VAL A 107 1.31 -22.86 6.79
C VAL A 107 0.19 -22.56 7.77
N LEU A 108 -0.37 -21.34 7.73
CA LEU A 108 -1.46 -20.93 8.61
C LEU A 108 -2.83 -21.46 8.17
N SER A 109 -2.92 -22.18 7.05
CA SER A 109 -4.20 -22.57 6.41
C SER A 109 -5.18 -23.30 7.32
N PRO A 110 -4.77 -24.16 8.28
CA PRO A 110 -5.72 -24.82 9.17
C PRO A 110 -6.50 -23.83 10.05
N ILE A 111 -5.90 -22.67 10.37
CA ILE A 111 -6.50 -21.66 11.24
C ILE A 111 -7.19 -20.57 10.42
N TRP A 112 -6.47 -19.99 9.44
CA TRP A 112 -6.97 -18.79 8.77
C TRP A 112 -8.09 -19.08 7.76
N PHE A 113 -8.07 -20.25 7.10
CA PHE A 113 -9.04 -20.55 6.04
C PHE A 113 -10.47 -20.74 6.58
N PRO A 114 -10.70 -21.48 7.68
CA PRO A 114 -12.01 -21.53 8.32
C PRO A 114 -12.50 -20.16 8.79
N LEU A 115 -11.63 -19.36 9.42
CA LEU A 115 -11.95 -18.01 9.87
C LEU A 115 -12.37 -17.12 8.69
N LYS A 116 -11.61 -17.14 7.59
CA LYS A 116 -11.98 -16.43 6.37
C LYS A 116 -13.39 -16.79 5.93
N LYS A 117 -13.72 -18.08 5.83
CA LYS A 117 -15.03 -18.53 5.33
C LYS A 117 -16.20 -18.04 6.21
N ILE A 118 -15.99 -17.99 7.53
CA ILE A 118 -17.01 -17.54 8.48
C ILE A 118 -17.22 -16.01 8.40
N TYR A 119 -16.14 -15.25 8.26
CA TYR A 119 -16.19 -13.78 8.37
C TYR A 119 -16.22 -13.04 7.03
N GLU A 120 -16.09 -13.74 5.90
CA GLU A 120 -15.96 -13.12 4.57
C GLU A 120 -17.07 -12.12 4.24
N GLN A 121 -18.33 -12.48 4.44
CA GLN A 121 -19.46 -11.59 4.11
C GLN A 121 -19.50 -10.36 5.03
N LYS A 122 -19.26 -10.56 6.33
CA LYS A 122 -19.16 -9.44 7.30
C LYS A 122 -18.01 -8.52 6.95
N TYR A 123 -16.89 -9.08 6.51
CA TYR A 123 -15.72 -8.34 6.11
C TYR A 123 -15.95 -7.54 4.81
N ILE A 124 -16.63 -8.11 3.82
CA ILE A 124 -17.02 -7.38 2.60
C ILE A 124 -17.89 -6.16 2.96
N ALA A 125 -18.90 -6.34 3.81
CA ALA A 125 -19.73 -5.23 4.28
C ALA A 125 -18.91 -4.16 5.02
N TYR A 126 -17.93 -4.58 5.84
CA TYR A 126 -17.00 -3.67 6.52
C TYR A 126 -16.13 -2.89 5.51
N GLU A 127 -15.56 -3.54 4.51
CA GLU A 127 -14.78 -2.89 3.44
C GLU A 127 -15.60 -1.82 2.70
N LEU A 128 -16.82 -2.17 2.28
CA LEU A 128 -17.72 -1.24 1.59
C LEU A 128 -18.07 -0.03 2.47
N SER A 129 -18.21 -0.21 3.78
CA SER A 129 -18.48 0.88 4.72
C SER A 129 -17.33 1.89 4.80
N ARG A 130 -16.07 1.42 4.68
CA ARG A 130 -14.86 2.26 4.72
C ARG A 130 -14.75 3.15 3.48
N TYR A 131 -15.22 2.67 2.33
CA TYR A 131 -15.12 3.38 1.05
C TYR A 131 -15.86 4.71 1.05
N LYS A 132 -16.96 4.84 1.80
CA LYS A 132 -17.65 6.14 1.97
C LYS A 132 -16.72 7.22 2.55
N LYS A 133 -15.96 6.86 3.60
CA LYS A 133 -14.99 7.77 4.24
C LYS A 133 -13.78 8.03 3.34
N ALA A 134 -13.31 7.02 2.63
CA ALA A 134 -12.18 7.15 1.71
C ALA A 134 -12.52 8.02 0.49
N ALA A 135 -13.73 7.88 -0.07
CA ALA A 135 -14.21 8.68 -1.19
C ALA A 135 -14.20 10.18 -0.87
N ALA A 136 -14.63 10.57 0.34
CA ALA A 136 -14.60 11.96 0.81
C ALA A 136 -13.19 12.58 0.91
N ASN A 137 -12.12 11.78 0.77
CA ASN A 137 -10.74 12.25 0.83
C ASN A 137 -10.06 12.29 -0.55
N ILE A 138 -10.72 11.86 -1.62
CA ILE A 138 -10.18 11.83 -2.99
C ILE A 138 -9.87 13.26 -3.46
N ASP A 139 -10.82 14.17 -3.32
CA ASP A 139 -10.68 15.55 -3.84
C ASP A 139 -9.77 16.44 -2.98
N LYS A 140 -9.31 15.93 -1.83
CA LYS A 140 -8.39 16.68 -0.96
C LYS A 140 -6.97 16.51 -1.52
N PRO A 141 -6.31 17.57 -2.01
CA PRO A 141 -4.95 17.46 -2.52
C PRO A 141 -3.99 16.95 -1.45
N ILE A 142 -2.93 16.27 -1.86
CA ILE A 142 -1.90 15.83 -0.92
C ILE A 142 -1.04 17.03 -0.50
N ASN A 143 -0.99 17.29 0.80
CA ASN A 143 -0.18 18.35 1.37
C ASN A 143 1.31 18.00 1.24
N LYS A 144 2.18 18.99 0.97
CA LYS A 144 3.65 18.83 1.02
C LYS A 144 4.12 18.23 2.35
N PHE A 145 3.48 18.60 3.46
CA PHE A 145 3.78 18.03 4.79
C PHE A 145 3.45 16.54 4.91
N THR A 146 2.60 15.97 4.04
CA THR A 146 2.30 14.53 4.06
C THR A 146 3.56 13.69 3.83
N TRP A 147 4.46 14.15 2.95
CA TRP A 147 5.71 13.43 2.64
C TRP A 147 6.71 13.48 3.80
N ILE A 148 6.79 14.63 4.49
CA ILE A 148 7.60 14.78 5.71
C ILE A 148 7.05 13.87 6.81
N LYS A 149 5.74 13.86 7.04
CA LYS A 149 5.10 12.97 8.03
C LYS A 149 5.36 11.51 7.70
N MET A 150 5.24 11.11 6.43
CA MET A 150 5.51 9.75 6.01
C MET A 150 6.97 9.36 6.21
N GLY A 151 7.91 10.26 5.87
CA GLY A 151 9.34 10.06 6.11
C GLY A 151 9.67 9.95 7.60
N ALA A 152 9.10 10.82 8.44
CA ALA A 152 9.28 10.77 9.88
C ALA A 152 8.69 9.50 10.51
N SER A 153 7.49 9.09 10.09
CA SER A 153 6.89 7.83 10.55
C SER A 153 7.73 6.62 10.15
N PHE A 154 8.27 6.61 8.92
CA PHE A 154 9.16 5.55 8.47
C PHE A 154 10.47 5.53 9.27
N GLY A 155 11.12 6.68 9.44
CA GLY A 155 12.34 6.80 10.24
C GLY A 155 12.13 6.36 11.70
N LEU A 156 11.01 6.73 12.32
CA LEU A 156 10.67 6.30 13.68
C LEU A 156 10.45 4.78 13.76
N LEU A 157 9.76 4.19 12.78
CA LEU A 157 9.55 2.74 12.72
C LEU A 157 10.88 2.00 12.56
N MET A 158 11.76 2.49 11.69
CA MET A 158 13.09 1.90 11.50
C MET A 158 13.97 2.05 12.75
N LEU A 159 13.91 3.20 13.43
CA LEU A 159 14.59 3.39 14.70
C LEU A 159 14.10 2.38 15.74
N ALA A 160 12.78 2.22 15.90
CA ALA A 160 12.20 1.27 16.84
C ALA A 160 12.64 -0.16 16.54
N PHE A 161 12.69 -0.54 15.25
CA PHE A 161 13.20 -1.84 14.82
C PHE A 161 14.67 -2.02 15.22
N PHE A 162 15.56 -1.09 14.89
CA PHE A 162 16.99 -1.21 15.20
C PHE A 162 17.28 -1.18 16.71
N VAL A 163 16.55 -0.35 17.46
CA VAL A 163 16.65 -0.31 18.93
C VAL A 163 16.23 -1.64 19.52
N ALA A 164 15.12 -2.22 19.06
CA ALA A 164 14.68 -3.53 19.52
C ALA A 164 15.73 -4.61 19.21
N THR A 165 16.30 -4.62 17.99
CA THR A 165 17.32 -5.61 17.63
C THR A 165 18.59 -5.49 18.49
N GLU A 166 19.07 -4.28 18.76
CA GLU A 166 20.25 -4.09 19.61
C GLU A 166 19.94 -4.46 21.07
N TYR A 167 18.75 -4.10 21.56
CA TYR A 167 18.31 -4.43 22.91
C TYR A 167 18.31 -5.94 23.17
N PHE A 168 17.82 -6.75 22.22
CA PHE A 168 17.80 -8.21 22.34
C PHE A 168 19.16 -8.88 22.09
N ARG A 169 20.13 -8.16 21.53
CA ARG A 169 21.46 -8.71 21.21
C ARG A 169 22.44 -8.46 22.36
N ASP A 170 22.77 -7.19 22.58
CA ASP A 170 23.86 -6.78 23.48
C ASP A 170 23.43 -5.65 24.44
N GLY A 171 22.17 -5.23 24.39
CA GLY A 171 21.67 -4.03 25.07
C GLY A 171 21.98 -2.74 24.32
N ILE A 172 21.37 -1.63 24.73
CA ILE A 172 21.51 -0.33 24.08
C ILE A 172 22.16 0.71 25.00
N THR A 173 23.27 1.30 24.54
CA THR A 173 23.91 2.45 25.20
C THR A 173 23.36 3.76 24.65
N LEU A 174 23.51 4.85 25.41
CA LEU A 174 23.03 6.17 25.00
C LEU A 174 23.69 6.63 23.68
N ASP A 175 25.00 6.43 23.53
CA ASP A 175 25.74 6.83 22.32
C ASP A 175 25.24 6.09 21.07
N LYS A 176 25.02 4.78 21.19
CA LYS A 176 24.43 3.96 20.12
C LYS A 176 23.01 4.43 19.79
N PHE A 177 22.18 4.71 20.80
CA PHE A 177 20.83 5.21 20.59
C PHE A 177 20.82 6.53 19.83
N ILE A 178 21.66 7.50 20.23
CA ILE A 178 21.78 8.80 19.57
C ILE A 178 22.24 8.62 18.11
N PHE A 179 23.22 7.75 17.88
CA PHE A 179 23.69 7.43 16.53
C PHE A 179 22.57 6.83 15.66
N LEU A 180 21.86 5.82 16.18
CA LEU A 180 20.73 5.19 15.49
C LEU A 180 19.59 6.20 15.24
N ALA A 181 19.30 7.07 16.20
CA ALA A 181 18.29 8.11 16.03
C ALA A 181 18.67 9.09 14.91
N GLY A 182 19.93 9.53 14.86
CA GLY A 182 20.45 10.40 13.81
C GLY A 182 20.34 9.77 12.42
N ILE A 183 20.85 8.55 12.25
CA ILE A 183 20.85 7.89 10.93
C ILE A 183 19.42 7.58 10.44
N ASN A 184 18.52 7.15 11.33
CA ASN A 184 17.14 6.86 10.97
C ASN A 184 16.31 8.12 10.69
N ALA A 185 16.60 9.24 11.37
CA ALA A 185 15.99 10.52 11.04
C ALA A 185 16.38 11.00 9.64
N ILE A 186 17.69 10.95 9.30
CA ILE A 186 18.19 11.30 7.98
C ILE A 186 17.62 10.36 6.91
N GLY A 187 17.65 9.05 7.16
CA GLY A 187 17.08 8.03 6.26
C GLY A 187 15.58 8.22 6.04
N GLY A 188 14.83 8.56 7.10
CA GLY A 188 13.41 8.86 7.02
C GLY A 188 13.11 10.10 6.16
N LEU A 189 13.86 11.18 6.36
CA LEU A 189 13.74 12.39 5.53
C LEU A 189 14.09 12.11 4.06
N PHE A 190 15.18 11.39 3.81
CA PHE A 190 15.57 10.96 2.47
C PHE A 190 14.47 10.13 1.80
N PHE A 191 13.91 9.15 2.52
CA PHE A 191 12.78 8.35 2.04
C PHE A 191 11.56 9.22 1.70
N GLY A 192 11.18 10.15 2.58
CA GLY A 192 10.09 11.09 2.34
C GLY A 192 10.31 11.95 1.08
N ALA A 193 11.54 12.43 0.87
CA ALA A 193 11.91 13.22 -0.30
C ALA A 193 11.86 12.41 -1.60
N VAL A 194 12.37 11.17 -1.60
CA VAL A 194 12.28 10.23 -2.72
C VAL A 194 10.81 9.97 -3.08
N MET A 195 9.98 9.69 -2.09
CA MET A 195 8.55 9.42 -2.30
C MET A 195 7.81 10.64 -2.85
N TRP A 196 8.11 11.83 -2.35
CA TRP A 196 7.59 13.07 -2.92
C TRP A 196 8.01 13.22 -4.39
N PHE A 197 9.27 12.98 -4.72
CA PHE A 197 9.79 13.16 -6.07
C PHE A 197 9.09 12.25 -7.10
N PHE A 198 8.89 10.98 -6.75
CA PHE A 198 8.27 9.99 -7.65
C PHE A 198 6.74 10.02 -7.64
N MET A 199 6.12 10.24 -6.48
CA MET A 199 4.67 10.10 -6.34
C MET A 199 3.92 11.43 -6.18
N GLY A 200 4.53 12.40 -5.51
CA GLY A 200 3.91 13.67 -5.10
C GLY A 200 4.19 14.86 -6.00
N ARG A 201 5.21 14.80 -6.85
CA ARG A 201 5.55 15.87 -7.79
C ARG A 201 4.56 15.88 -8.94
N LYS A 202 4.08 17.08 -9.30
CA LYS A 202 3.26 17.27 -10.51
C LYS A 202 4.06 16.87 -11.74
N LYS A 203 3.36 16.34 -12.74
CA LYS A 203 3.97 16.03 -14.04
C LYS A 203 4.27 17.37 -14.74
N GLY A 204 5.55 17.58 -15.09
CA GLY A 204 6.01 18.71 -15.90
C GLY A 204 5.42 18.67 -17.30
#